data_AF-A0AAV3T1C8-F1
#
_entry.id   AF-A0AAV3T1C8-F1
#
_cell.length_a   1.000
_cell.length_b   1.000
_cell.length_c   1.000
_cell.angle_alpha   90.00
_cell.angle_beta   90.00
_cell.angle_gamma   90.00
#
_symmetry.space_group_name_H-M   'P 1'
#
loop_
_entity.id
_entity.type
_entity.pdbx_description
1 polymer ?
#
loop_
_entity_poly.entity_id
_entity_poly.type
_entity_poly.pdbx_seq_one_letter_code
_entity_poly.pdbx_strand_id
1 'polypeptide(L)' 'MVSLAPRAYRALDVGSKLLGLLLLTAALGGAAGAYAIPAALLGLVLGLLTVFIDVDD' A
#
# COMPACT_ATOMS: atom_id res chain seq x y z
N MET A 1 -16.44 9.07 -6.11
CA MET A 1 -15.09 9.07 -5.54
C MET A 1 -15.22 9.32 -4.05
N VAL A 2 -14.44 8.62 -3.23
CA VAL A 2 -14.41 8.85 -1.77
C VAL A 2 -13.43 9.98 -1.54
N SER A 3 -13.86 10.99 -0.79
CA SER A 3 -13.03 12.13 -0.41
C SER A 3 -12.68 12.03 1.07
N LEU A 4 -11.44 12.38 1.41
CA LEU A 4 -10.93 12.32 2.78
C LEU A 4 -10.34 13.66 3.19
N ALA A 5 -10.54 13.99 4.48
CA ALA A 5 -9.85 15.10 5.11
C ALA A 5 -8.32 14.95 4.94
N PRO A 6 -7.56 16.05 4.70
CA PRO A 6 -6.15 15.99 4.33
C PRO A 6 -5.26 15.17 5.26
N ARG A 7 -5.51 15.23 6.57
CA ARG A 7 -4.76 14.47 7.58
C ARG A 7 -5.05 12.97 7.52
N ALA A 8 -6.31 12.60 7.27
CA ALA A 8 -6.72 11.21 7.14
C ALA A 8 -6.15 10.60 5.85
N TYR A 9 -6.20 11.34 4.74
CA TYR A 9 -5.56 10.94 3.49
C TYR A 9 -4.06 10.69 3.69
N ARG A 10 -3.35 11.62 4.33
CA ARG A 10 -1.90 11.49 4.53
C ARG A 10 -1.53 10.27 5.38
N ALA A 11 -2.28 10.01 6.45
CA ALA A 11 -2.05 8.83 7.28
C ALA A 11 -2.29 7.53 6.50
N LEU A 12 -3.36 7.48 5.70
CA LEU A 12 -3.70 6.35 4.85
C LEU A 12 -2.65 6.11 3.76
N ASP A 13 -2.20 7.16 3.08
CA ASP A 13 -1.18 7.11 2.02
C ASP A 13 0.18 6.64 2.54
N VAL A 14 0.62 7.16 3.68
CA VAL A 14 1.87 6.70 4.28
C VAL A 14 1.74 5.25 4.76
N GLY A 15 0.63 4.90 5.42
CA GLY A 15 0.40 3.55 5.93
C GLY A 15 0.35 2.50 4.81
N SER A 16 -0.38 2.80 3.73
CA SER A 16 -0.51 1.90 2.58
C SER A 16 0.82 1.69 1.85
N LYS A 17 1.61 2.74 1.68
CA LYS A 17 2.95 2.67 1.07
C LYS A 17 3.93 1.89 1.92
N LEU A 18 3.96 2.12 3.24
CA LEU A 18 4.85 1.39 4.14
C LEU A 18 4.51 -0.09 4.17
N LEU A 19 3.22 -0.44 4.24
CA LEU A 19 2.78 -1.83 4.19
C LEU A 19 3.10 -2.48 2.84
N GLY A 20 2.88 -1.76 1.73
CA GLY A 20 3.22 -2.21 0.39
C GLY A 20 4.71 -2.49 0.23
N LEU A 21 5.56 -1.58 0.70
CA LEU A 21 7.01 -1.75 0.71
C LEU A 21 7.43 -2.94 1.56
N LEU A 22 6.88 -3.10 2.76
CA LEU A 22 7.20 -4.22 3.65
C LEU A 22 6.90 -5.57 2.99
N LEU A 23 5.75 -5.69 2.33
CA LEU A 23 5.37 -6.90 1.61
C LEU A 23 6.28 -7.16 0.40
N LEU A 24 6.63 -6.13 -0.36
CA LEU A 24 7.57 -6.25 -1.47
C LEU A 24 8.97 -6.65 -0.98
N THR A 25 9.45 -6.06 0.11
CA THR A 25 10.73 -6.42 0.71
C THR A 25 10.71 -7.84 1.25
N ALA A 26 9.62 -8.29 1.88
CA ALA A 26 9.47 -9.67 2.34
C ALA A 26 9.45 -10.68 1.16
N ALA A 27 8.79 -10.32 0.06
CA ALA A 27 8.76 -11.14 -1.15
C ALA A 27 10.14 -11.24 -1.83
N LEU A 28 10.78 -10.10 -2.08
CA LEU A 28 12.08 -10.02 -2.76
C LEU A 28 13.23 -10.54 -1.89
N GLY A 29 13.14 -10.33 -0.57
CA GLY A 29 14.11 -10.84 0.40
C GLY A 29 13.94 -12.32 0.74
N GLY A 30 12.96 -13.00 0.14
CA GLY A 30 12.70 -14.44 0.34
C GLY A 30 11.98 -14.81 1.64
N ALA A 31 11.70 -13.85 2.52
CA ALA A 31 10.99 -14.08 3.79
C ALA A 31 9.55 -14.59 3.59
N ALA A 32 8.93 -14.29 2.45
CA ALA A 32 7.58 -14.74 2.12
C ALA A 32 7.50 -16.19 1.61
N GLY A 33 8.64 -16.84 1.28
CA GLY A 33 8.69 -18.22 0.81
C GLY A 33 7.74 -18.50 -0.36
N ALA A 34 6.88 -19.51 -0.22
CA ALA A 34 5.88 -19.89 -1.24
C ALA A 34 4.87 -18.78 -1.57
N TYR A 35 4.69 -17.80 -0.67
CA TYR A 35 3.78 -16.68 -0.85
C TYR A 35 4.44 -15.43 -1.46
N ALA A 36 5.68 -15.52 -1.95
CA ALA A 36 6.39 -14.37 -2.49
C ALA A 36 5.61 -13.63 -3.61
N ILE A 37 5.05 -14.37 -4.58
CA ILE A 37 4.28 -13.75 -5.68
C ILE A 37 2.99 -13.10 -5.14
N PRO A 38 2.11 -13.81 -4.39
CA PRO A 38 0.94 -13.18 -3.77
C PRO A 38 1.25 -11.98 -2.89
N ALA A 39 2.32 -12.04 -2.08
CA ALA A 39 2.72 -10.96 -1.19
C ALA A 39 3.19 -9.73 -1.98
N ALA A 40 3.96 -9.92 -3.05
CA ALA A 40 4.38 -8.84 -3.93
C ALA A 40 3.19 -8.17 -4.62
N LEU A 41 2.24 -8.95 -5.14
CA LEU A 41 1.03 -8.43 -5.77
C LEU A 41 0.17 -7.66 -4.78
N LEU A 42 -0.04 -8.21 -3.58
CA LEU A 42 -0.79 -7.53 -2.53
C LEU A 42 -0.11 -6.22 -2.13
N GLY A 43 1.21 -6.21 -1.96
CA GLY A 43 1.97 -5.01 -1.63
C GLY A 43 1.85 -3.93 -2.69
N LEU A 44 1.89 -4.31 -3.98
CA LEU A 44 1.70 -3.41 -5.11
C LEU A 44 0.29 -2.83 -5.13
N VAL A 45 -0.74 -3.66 -4.94
CA VAL A 45 -2.14 -3.19 -4.89
C VAL A 45 -2.34 -2.20 -3.75
N LEU A 46 -1.88 -2.54 -2.53
CA LEU A 46 -2.01 -1.68 -1.36
C LEU A 46 -1.33 -0.32 -1.57
N GLY A 47 -0.12 -0.30 -2.13
CA GLY A 47 0.61 0.93 -2.42
C GLY A 47 -0.07 1.83 -3.46
N LEU A 48 -0.94 1.28 -4.31
CA LEU A 48 -1.66 2.01 -5.36
C LEU A 48 -3.08 2.41 -4.97
N LEU A 49 -3.64 1.91 -3.85
CA LEU A 49 -5.02 2.18 -3.45
C LEU A 49 -5.32 3.69 -3.28
N THR A 50 -4.34 4.46 -2.82
CA THR A 50 -4.53 5.89 -2.53
C THR A 50 -4.48 6.77 -3.76
N VAL A 51 -4.09 6.24 -4.94
CA VAL A 51 -4.12 6.96 -6.23
C VAL A 51 -5.56 7.31 -6.64
N PHE A 52 -6.55 6.56 -6.17
CA PHE A 52 -7.97 6.73 -6.53
C PHE A 52 -8.78 7.51 -5.49
N ILE A 53 -8.13 8.12 -4.50
CA ILE A 53 -8.77 8.87 -3.42
C ILE A 53 -8.54 10.35 -3.65
N ASP A 54 -9.63 11.12 -3.67
CA ASP A 54 -9.57 12.58 -3.74
C ASP A 54 -9.35 13.15 -2.32
N VAL A 55 -8.67 14.29 -2.25
CA VAL A 55 -8.44 15.01 -1.00
C VAL A 55 -9.46 16.13 -0.91
N ASP A 56 -10.12 16.27 0.24
CA ASP A 56 -11.02 17.40 0.50
C ASP A 56 -10.22 18.72 0.47
N ASP A 57 -10.69 19.69 -0.32
CA ASP A 57 -10.12 21.04 -0.45
C ASP A 57 -10.23 21.88 0.85
#